data_AF-H5XR47-F1
#
_entry.id   AF-H5XR47-F1
#
_cell.length_a   1.000
_cell.length_b   1.000
_cell.length_c   1.000
_cell.angle_alpha   90.00
_cell.angle_beta   90.00
_cell.angle_gamma   90.00
#
_symmetry.space_group_name_H-M   'P 1'
#
loop_
_entity.id
_entity.type
_entity.pdbx_description
1 polymer ?
#
loop_
_entity_poly.entity_id
_entity_poly.type
_entity_poly.pdbx_seq_one_letter_code
_entity_poly.pdbx_strand_id
1 'polypeptide(L)'
;MAPTALVLAGAGMLSDVARALVGDGWHVVLPSRRYSPVPVEGDVPPSGRAVWVEAHWDQPGELARRVAKTVDGEAVDLLVTWLHDAYRAPVLEAVKPLLSSTAPAVEVRSMTETATVPEQPAGRPTQYVFLGDVSAFDDTRPLGQAEIVAGVRAAVEQALAGAPSARHDIGHRRPRLSVPRPRVHGIVGALPRRAFPAAG
;
A
#
# COMPACT_ATOMS: atom_id res chain seq x y z
N MET A 1 -2.74 -25.86 13.12
CA MET A 1 -1.55 -25.21 12.53
C MET A 1 -1.68 -23.72 12.74
N ALA A 2 -0.56 -22.99 12.84
CA ALA A 2 -0.60 -21.53 12.91
C ALA A 2 -1.13 -20.97 11.58
N PRO A 3 -1.97 -19.92 11.60
CA PRO A 3 -2.47 -19.30 10.37
C PRO A 3 -1.33 -18.60 9.62
N THR A 4 -1.39 -18.62 8.30
CA THR A 4 -0.33 -18.07 7.44
C THR A 4 -0.71 -16.69 6.89
N ALA A 5 0.16 -15.69 7.06
CA ALA A 5 0.00 -14.36 6.48
C ALA A 5 1.04 -14.11 5.39
N LEU A 6 0.61 -13.57 4.25
CA LEU A 6 1.48 -13.08 3.19
C LEU A 6 1.51 -11.55 3.23
N VAL A 7 2.69 -10.97 3.48
CA VAL A 7 2.88 -9.52 3.54
C VAL A 7 3.75 -9.07 2.36
N LEU A 8 3.10 -8.45 1.37
CA LEU A 8 3.73 -7.94 0.16
C LEU A 8 4.03 -6.44 0.31
N ALA A 9 5.21 -6.12 0.85
CA ALA A 9 5.66 -4.73 1.00
C ALA A 9 7.14 -4.57 0.65
N GLY A 10 7.50 -3.41 0.09
CA GLY A 10 8.91 -3.00 0.06
C GLY A 10 9.44 -2.95 1.49
N ALA A 11 10.61 -3.55 1.75
CA ALA A 11 11.15 -3.72 3.10
C ALA A 11 11.15 -2.40 3.90
N GLY A 12 10.61 -2.43 5.13
CA GLY A 12 10.73 -1.35 6.11
C GLY A 12 9.40 -0.93 6.73
N MET A 13 8.44 -0.48 5.90
CA MET A 13 7.26 0.23 6.39
C MET A 13 6.20 -0.67 7.07
N LEU A 14 6.06 -1.92 6.63
CA LEU A 14 5.15 -2.90 7.26
C LEU A 14 5.89 -3.90 8.17
N SER A 15 7.16 -3.66 8.49
CA SER A 15 7.95 -4.58 9.33
C SER A 15 7.37 -4.72 10.74
N ASP A 16 6.82 -3.65 11.30
CA ASP A 16 6.17 -3.70 12.62
C ASP A 16 4.79 -4.38 12.57
N VAL A 17 4.09 -4.33 11.43
CA VAL A 17 2.86 -5.10 11.20
C VAL A 17 3.19 -6.59 11.17
N ALA A 18 4.25 -6.97 10.43
CA ALA A 18 4.75 -8.34 10.41
C ALA A 18 5.19 -8.81 11.80
N ARG A 19 5.89 -7.96 12.57
CA ARG A 19 6.27 -8.27 13.96
C ARG A 19 5.05 -8.52 14.84
N ALA A 20 4.02 -7.68 14.74
CA ALA A 20 2.79 -7.87 15.51
C ALA A 20 2.11 -9.21 15.18
N LEU A 21 1.96 -9.54 13.89
CA LEU A 21 1.40 -10.82 13.46
C LEU A 21 2.20 -12.01 14.00
N VAL A 22 3.54 -11.94 13.98
CA VAL A 22 4.39 -12.97 14.59
C VAL A 22 4.14 -13.12 16.09
N GLY A 23 3.96 -12.00 16.81
CA GLY A 23 3.59 -12.01 18.23
C GLY A 23 2.21 -12.63 18.49
N ASP A 24 1.28 -12.46 17.55
CA ASP A 24 -0.07 -13.03 17.58
C ASP A 24 -0.11 -14.52 17.15
N GLY A 25 1.04 -15.14 16.87
CA GLY A 25 1.14 -16.56 16.55
C GLY A 25 1.11 -16.89 15.06
N TRP A 26 1.22 -15.91 14.16
CA TRP A 26 1.15 -16.13 12.73
C TRP A 26 2.46 -16.65 12.13
N HIS A 27 2.34 -17.45 11.08
CA HIS A 27 3.42 -17.72 10.15
C HIS A 27 3.42 -16.64 9.05
N VAL A 28 4.37 -15.71 9.11
CA VAL A 28 4.42 -14.56 8.21
C VAL A 28 5.44 -14.79 7.10
N VAL A 29 5.00 -14.80 5.84
CA VAL A 29 5.87 -14.84 4.66
C VAL A 29 6.08 -13.43 4.13
N LEU A 30 7.34 -13.03 3.98
CA LEU A 30 7.77 -11.68 3.60
C LEU A 30 8.59 -11.72 2.31
N PRO A 31 7.95 -11.70 1.13
CA PRO A 31 8.65 -11.49 -0.12
C PRO A 31 9.30 -10.12 -0.15
N SER A 32 10.60 -10.03 -0.41
CA SER A 32 11.28 -8.74 -0.56
C SER A 32 12.57 -8.87 -1.34
N ARG A 33 12.95 -7.80 -2.05
CA ARG A 33 14.23 -7.72 -2.80
C ARG A 33 15.44 -7.70 -1.88
N ARG A 34 15.29 -7.16 -0.68
CA ARG A 34 16.37 -7.02 0.30
C ARG A 34 16.05 -7.91 1.49
N TYR A 35 17.07 -8.58 2.01
CA TYR A 35 16.96 -9.31 3.26
C TYR A 35 16.45 -8.37 4.36
N SER A 36 15.33 -8.73 4.96
CA SER A 36 14.64 -7.92 5.97
C SER A 36 14.14 -8.85 7.07
N PRO A 37 15.03 -9.28 7.99
CA PRO A 37 14.62 -10.10 9.11
C PRO A 37 13.67 -9.31 10.00
N VAL A 38 12.62 -9.96 10.50
CA VAL A 38 11.79 -9.38 11.55
C VAL A 38 12.53 -9.61 12.86
N PRO A 39 13.00 -8.54 13.54
CA PRO A 39 13.68 -8.71 14.80
C PRO A 39 12.68 -9.25 15.83
N VAL A 40 13.11 -10.29 16.53
CA VAL A 40 12.42 -10.88 17.66
C VAL A 40 12.95 -10.17 18.90
N GLU A 41 12.10 -9.42 19.60
CA GLU A 41 12.44 -8.73 20.84
C GLU A 41 11.85 -9.50 22.03
N GLY A 42 12.62 -9.61 23.11
CA GLY A 42 12.20 -10.25 24.37
C GLY A 42 12.84 -11.61 24.64
N ASP A 43 12.81 -12.03 25.91
CA ASP A 43 13.35 -13.32 26.37
C ASP A 43 12.41 -14.49 26.08
N VAL A 44 11.14 -14.20 25.75
CA VAL A 44 10.14 -15.20 25.42
C VAL A 44 10.13 -15.39 23.90
N PRO A 45 10.36 -16.62 23.40
CA PRO A 45 10.28 -16.88 21.97
C PRO A 45 8.86 -16.60 21.45
N PRO A 46 8.73 -15.98 20.27
CA PRO A 46 7.43 -15.64 19.71
C PRO A 46 6.65 -16.92 19.39
N SER A 47 5.33 -16.84 19.52
CA SER A 47 4.40 -17.92 19.18
C SER A 47 4.35 -18.18 17.67
N GLY A 48 4.63 -17.16 16.85
CA GLY A 48 4.70 -17.22 15.40
C GLY A 48 6.13 -17.21 14.86
N ARG A 49 6.26 -17.11 13.53
CA ARG A 49 7.56 -16.99 12.85
C ARG A 49 7.47 -16.14 11.59
N ALA A 50 8.53 -15.42 11.26
CA ALA A 50 8.66 -14.71 9.99
C ALA A 50 9.68 -15.41 9.07
N VAL A 51 9.31 -15.60 7.81
CA VAL A 51 10.18 -16.16 6.77
C VAL A 51 10.35 -15.14 5.66
N TRP A 52 11.58 -14.70 5.46
CA TRP A 52 11.93 -13.88 4.32
C TRP A 52 12.06 -14.73 3.07
N VAL A 53 11.49 -14.24 1.97
CA VAL A 53 11.62 -14.84 0.65
C VAL A 53 12.20 -13.78 -0.28
N GLU A 54 13.35 -14.05 -0.88
CA GLU A 54 13.87 -13.16 -1.89
C GLU A 54 12.90 -13.11 -3.08
N ALA A 55 12.43 -11.91 -3.42
CA ALA A 55 11.44 -11.72 -4.47
C ALA A 55 11.61 -10.38 -5.20
N HIS A 56 11.20 -10.37 -6.46
CA HIS A 56 11.21 -9.20 -7.31
C HIS A 56 9.81 -8.93 -7.87
N TRP A 57 9.33 -7.69 -7.75
CA TRP A 57 7.97 -7.31 -8.16
C TRP A 57 7.75 -7.34 -9.68
N ASP A 58 8.82 -7.18 -10.46
CA ASP A 58 8.83 -7.32 -11.92
C ASP A 58 8.89 -8.79 -12.39
N GLN A 59 8.97 -9.75 -11.47
CA GLN A 59 8.93 -11.19 -11.74
C GLN A 59 7.82 -11.87 -10.92
N PRO A 60 6.54 -11.52 -11.14
CA PRO A 60 5.42 -11.95 -10.27
C PRO A 60 5.25 -13.48 -10.22
N GLY A 61 5.50 -14.20 -11.32
CA GLY A 61 5.45 -15.67 -11.33
C GLY A 61 6.57 -16.34 -10.54
N GLU A 62 7.78 -15.78 -10.57
CA GLU A 62 8.91 -16.24 -9.74
C GLU A 62 8.61 -16.05 -8.26
N LEU A 63 8.13 -14.86 -7.91
CA LEU A 63 7.68 -14.52 -6.55
C LEU A 63 6.66 -15.53 -6.06
N ALA A 64 5.58 -15.76 -6.81
CA ALA A 64 4.53 -16.69 -6.42
C ALA A 64 5.07 -18.12 -6.22
N ARG A 65 5.95 -18.59 -7.11
CA ARG A 65 6.56 -19.92 -6.98
C ARG A 65 7.41 -20.06 -5.72
N ARG A 66 8.19 -19.04 -5.37
CA ARG A 66 9.02 -19.04 -4.15
C ARG A 66 8.16 -18.99 -2.88
N VAL A 67 7.08 -18.20 -2.89
CA VAL A 67 6.10 -18.18 -1.80
C VAL A 67 5.44 -19.55 -1.66
N ALA A 68 4.96 -20.16 -2.76
CA ALA A 68 4.35 -21.48 -2.77
C ALA A 68 5.25 -22.55 -2.14
N LYS A 69 6.54 -22.54 -2.49
CA LYS A 69 7.54 -23.43 -1.89
C LYS A 69 7.73 -23.19 -0.38
N THR A 70 7.57 -21.95 0.06
CA THR A 70 7.77 -21.56 1.47
C THR A 70 6.58 -21.96 2.35
N VAL A 71 5.36 -21.88 1.81
CA VAL A 71 4.14 -22.30 2.51
C VAL A 71 3.87 -23.80 2.39
N ASP A 72 4.65 -24.54 1.60
CA ASP A 72 4.61 -26.01 1.48
C ASP A 72 3.21 -26.61 1.28
N GLY A 73 2.42 -25.99 0.40
CA GLY A 73 1.05 -26.41 0.11
C GLY A 73 -0.02 -25.91 1.10
N GLU A 74 0.37 -25.22 2.17
CA GLU A 74 -0.57 -24.51 3.04
C GLU A 74 -1.17 -23.30 2.31
N ALA A 75 -2.46 -23.06 2.56
CA ALA A 75 -3.13 -21.87 2.05
C ALA A 75 -2.74 -20.64 2.89
N VAL A 76 -2.66 -19.48 2.25
CA VAL A 76 -2.47 -18.19 2.91
C VAL A 76 -3.81 -17.70 3.44
N ASP A 77 -3.89 -17.48 4.76
CA ASP A 77 -5.10 -17.09 5.49
C ASP A 77 -5.28 -15.57 5.58
N LEU A 78 -4.23 -14.77 5.36
CA LEU A 78 -4.29 -13.30 5.35
C LEU A 78 -3.35 -12.74 4.27
N LEU A 79 -3.85 -11.79 3.48
CA LEU A 79 -3.03 -11.03 2.54
C LEU A 79 -2.93 -9.57 2.99
N VAL A 80 -1.72 -9.05 3.19
CA VAL A 80 -1.47 -7.62 3.41
C VAL A 80 -0.57 -7.11 2.30
N THR A 81 -0.98 -6.06 1.59
CA THR A 81 -0.22 -5.53 0.46
C THR A 81 0.03 -4.04 0.58
N TRP A 82 1.24 -3.64 0.21
CA TRP A 82 1.60 -2.26 -0.10
C TRP A 82 2.54 -2.26 -1.30
N LEU A 83 1.91 -2.22 -2.47
CA LEU A 83 2.59 -2.29 -3.76
C LEU A 83 2.39 -1.01 -4.54
N HIS A 84 3.44 -0.60 -5.26
CA HIS A 84 3.33 0.43 -6.28
C HIS A 84 2.37 -0.03 -7.39
N ASP A 85 1.55 0.88 -7.91
CA ASP A 85 0.48 0.61 -8.90
C ASP A 85 0.97 -0.24 -10.08
N ALA A 86 2.15 0.09 -10.61
CA ALA A 86 2.77 -0.62 -11.74
C ALA A 86 2.95 -2.14 -11.54
N TYR A 87 3.07 -2.61 -10.29
CA TYR A 87 3.28 -4.02 -9.97
C TYR A 87 2.06 -4.69 -9.32
N ARG A 88 1.08 -3.91 -8.86
CA ARG A 88 -0.02 -4.41 -8.02
C ARG A 88 -0.81 -5.51 -8.72
N ALA A 89 -1.39 -5.23 -9.89
CA ALA A 89 -2.23 -6.21 -10.59
C ALA A 89 -1.46 -7.48 -10.99
N PRO A 90 -0.26 -7.41 -11.62
CA PRO A 90 0.50 -8.62 -11.95
C PRO A 90 0.88 -9.47 -10.73
N VAL A 91 1.28 -8.84 -9.61
CA VAL A 91 1.65 -9.58 -8.38
C VAL A 91 0.43 -10.20 -7.72
N LEU A 92 -0.68 -9.48 -7.59
CA LEU A 92 -1.91 -9.99 -6.98
C LEU A 92 -2.48 -11.18 -7.76
N GLU A 93 -2.51 -11.12 -9.09
CA GLU A 93 -2.96 -12.26 -9.90
C GLU A 93 -2.03 -13.47 -9.76
N ALA A 94 -0.72 -13.27 -9.65
CA ALA A 94 0.23 -14.37 -9.49
C ALA A 94 0.12 -15.09 -8.13
N VAL A 95 -0.17 -14.36 -7.03
CA VAL A 95 -0.29 -14.96 -5.69
C VAL A 95 -1.69 -15.47 -5.38
N LYS A 96 -2.70 -15.07 -6.15
CA LYS A 96 -4.11 -15.45 -5.97
C LYS A 96 -4.33 -16.96 -5.75
N PRO A 97 -3.67 -17.88 -6.47
CA PRO A 97 -3.85 -19.33 -6.26
C PRO A 97 -3.33 -19.84 -4.91
N LEU A 98 -2.50 -19.06 -4.21
CA LEU A 98 -1.93 -19.41 -2.91
C LEU A 98 -2.86 -19.01 -1.75
N LEU A 99 -3.85 -18.16 -2.02
CA LEU A 99 -4.74 -17.64 -1.00
C LEU A 99 -5.85 -18.65 -0.70
N SER A 100 -6.16 -18.80 0.58
CA SER A 100 -7.39 -19.46 0.99
C SER A 100 -8.60 -18.75 0.37
N SER A 101 -9.66 -19.51 0.05
CA SER A 101 -10.91 -18.97 -0.50
C SER A 101 -11.58 -17.97 0.43
N THR A 102 -11.32 -18.06 1.73
CA THR A 102 -11.88 -17.19 2.78
C THR A 102 -10.90 -16.15 3.31
N ALA A 103 -9.63 -16.16 2.86
CA ALA A 103 -8.65 -15.25 3.41
C ALA A 103 -9.08 -13.78 3.19
N PRO A 104 -9.14 -12.93 4.21
CA PRO A 104 -9.33 -11.50 4.00
C PRO A 104 -8.08 -10.86 3.38
N ALA A 105 -8.24 -9.64 2.84
CA ALA A 105 -7.14 -8.83 2.35
C ALA A 105 -7.10 -7.44 3.01
N VAL A 106 -5.90 -6.90 3.14
CA VAL A 106 -5.65 -5.49 3.46
C VAL A 106 -4.79 -4.90 2.36
N GLU A 107 -5.27 -3.83 1.73
CA GLU A 107 -4.55 -3.12 0.67
C GLU A 107 -4.20 -1.71 1.11
N VAL A 108 -2.91 -1.41 1.21
CA VAL A 108 -2.38 -0.10 1.54
C VAL A 108 -2.09 0.66 0.25
N ARG A 109 -2.64 1.87 0.15
CA ARG A 109 -2.57 2.76 -1.01
C ARG A 109 -2.21 4.18 -0.58
N SER A 110 -1.66 4.96 -1.51
CA SER A 110 -1.45 6.39 -1.27
C SER A 110 -2.76 7.15 -1.48
N MET A 111 -3.07 8.11 -0.60
CA MET A 111 -4.23 9.00 -0.77
C MET A 111 -4.12 9.84 -2.03
N THR A 112 -2.99 9.96 -2.72
CA THR A 112 -2.93 10.60 -4.06
C THR A 112 -3.89 9.94 -5.05
N GLU A 113 -4.20 8.67 -4.84
CA GLU A 113 -5.21 7.93 -5.57
C GLU A 113 -6.59 8.35 -5.04
N THR A 114 -7.34 9.15 -5.80
CA THR A 114 -8.74 9.54 -5.48
C THR A 114 -9.72 8.37 -5.74
N ALA A 115 -9.26 7.13 -5.57
CA ALA A 115 -10.04 5.95 -5.86
C ALA A 115 -11.14 5.78 -4.80
N THR A 116 -12.38 5.70 -5.24
CA THR A 116 -13.48 5.15 -4.45
C THR A 116 -13.17 3.70 -4.10
N VAL A 117 -13.71 3.20 -2.99
CA VAL A 117 -13.70 1.76 -2.70
C VAL A 117 -14.29 1.05 -3.92
N PRO A 118 -13.60 0.08 -4.53
CA PRO A 118 -14.19 -0.69 -5.62
C PRO A 118 -15.51 -1.31 -5.15
N GLU A 119 -16.63 -1.00 -5.83
CA GLU A 119 -17.91 -1.67 -5.58
C GLU A 119 -17.74 -3.16 -5.85
N GLN A 120 -18.20 -4.02 -4.92
CA GLN A 120 -18.01 -5.47 -4.99
C GLN A 120 -19.14 -6.15 -5.76
N PRO A 121 -18.83 -6.95 -6.79
CA PRO A 121 -19.80 -7.92 -7.32
C PRO A 121 -19.51 -9.37 -6.90
N ALA A 122 -18.25 -9.76 -6.58
CA ALA A 122 -17.87 -11.14 -6.24
C ALA A 122 -16.43 -11.30 -5.67
N GLY A 123 -15.91 -10.30 -4.95
CA GLY A 123 -14.51 -10.28 -4.48
C GLY A 123 -14.33 -10.79 -3.04
N ARG A 124 -13.08 -11.09 -2.66
CA ARG A 124 -12.70 -11.30 -1.25
C ARG A 124 -12.92 -10.03 -0.42
N PRO A 125 -13.32 -10.10 0.86
CA PRO A 125 -13.38 -8.94 1.74
C PRO A 125 -12.01 -8.25 1.83
N THR A 126 -11.97 -6.97 1.52
CA THR A 126 -10.74 -6.18 1.46
C THR A 126 -10.89 -4.89 2.26
N GLN A 127 -10.00 -4.70 3.23
CA GLN A 127 -9.85 -3.44 3.95
C GLN A 127 -8.85 -2.56 3.19
N TYR A 128 -9.29 -1.41 2.69
CA TYR A 128 -8.45 -0.48 1.94
C TYR A 128 -7.94 0.62 2.86
N VAL A 129 -6.62 0.69 3.05
CA VAL A 129 -5.96 1.70 3.88
C VAL A 129 -5.35 2.76 2.96
N PHE A 130 -5.83 3.99 3.03
CA PHE A 130 -5.31 5.11 2.25
C PHE A 130 -4.46 6.02 3.15
N LEU A 131 -3.20 6.19 2.78
CA LEU A 131 -2.23 6.98 3.55
C LEU A 131 -2.16 8.42 3.02
N GLY A 132 -2.41 9.38 3.89
CA GLY A 132 -2.22 10.81 3.66
C GLY A 132 -0.75 11.24 3.66
N ASP A 133 -0.53 12.53 3.45
CA ASP A 133 0.80 13.15 3.45
C ASP A 133 1.19 13.66 4.85
N VAL A 134 0.20 14.08 5.65
CA VAL A 134 0.38 14.67 6.99
C VAL A 134 -0.43 13.91 8.03
N SER A 135 -0.04 14.05 9.29
CA SER A 135 -0.76 13.41 10.40
C SER A 135 -2.18 13.94 10.55
N ALA A 136 -3.08 13.08 11.03
CA ALA A 136 -4.43 13.49 11.45
C ALA A 136 -4.44 14.23 12.80
N PHE A 137 -3.37 14.09 13.59
CA PHE A 137 -3.22 14.74 14.90
C PHE A 137 -2.51 16.10 14.83
N ASP A 138 -1.76 16.34 13.74
CA ASP A 138 -1.01 17.57 13.50
C ASP A 138 -0.79 17.72 11.98
N ASP A 139 -1.46 18.69 11.36
CA ASP A 139 -1.44 18.91 9.92
C ASP A 139 -0.12 19.52 9.41
N THR A 140 0.78 19.92 10.32
CA THR A 140 2.10 20.47 9.99
C THR A 140 3.18 19.40 9.91
N ARG A 141 2.98 18.25 10.54
CA ARG A 141 3.96 17.15 10.55
C ARG A 141 3.65 16.08 9.50
N PRO A 142 4.68 15.46 8.91
CA PRO A 142 4.50 14.29 8.05
C PRO A 142 3.79 13.14 8.78
N LEU A 143 3.04 12.33 8.03
CA LEU A 143 2.47 11.10 8.55
C LEU A 143 3.58 10.15 9.03
N GLY A 144 3.51 9.74 10.30
CA GLY A 144 4.54 8.93 10.92
C GLY A 144 4.35 7.42 10.71
N GLN A 145 5.45 6.66 10.81
CA GLN A 145 5.42 5.19 10.72
C GLN A 145 4.49 4.57 11.78
N ALA A 146 4.52 5.05 13.03
CA ALA A 146 3.67 4.51 14.09
C ALA A 146 2.17 4.63 13.77
N GLU A 147 1.75 5.74 13.14
CA GLU A 147 0.37 5.95 12.71
C GLU A 147 -0.02 5.02 11.57
N ILE A 148 0.87 4.84 10.59
CA ILE A 148 0.68 3.92 9.48
C ILE A 148 0.52 2.50 10.01
N VAL A 149 1.43 2.06 10.89
CA VAL A 149 1.39 0.72 11.51
C VAL A 149 0.10 0.52 12.30
N ALA A 150 -0.28 1.48 13.15
CA ALA A 150 -1.52 1.40 13.93
C ALA A 150 -2.76 1.31 13.02
N GLY A 151 -2.81 2.13 11.96
CA GLY A 151 -3.90 2.12 10.99
C GLY A 151 -4.00 0.80 10.22
N VAL A 152 -2.88 0.26 9.76
CA VAL A 152 -2.84 -1.03 9.05
C VAL A 152 -3.22 -2.17 9.98
N ARG A 153 -2.77 -2.17 11.24
CA ARG A 153 -3.17 -3.18 12.24
C ARG A 153 -4.66 -3.15 12.52
N ALA A 154 -5.25 -1.96 12.72
CA ALA A 154 -6.69 -1.84 12.89
C ALA A 154 -7.46 -2.38 11.69
N ALA A 155 -6.98 -2.14 10.47
CA ALA A 155 -7.57 -2.71 9.26
C ALA A 155 -7.43 -4.24 9.21
N VAL A 156 -6.27 -4.80 9.60
CA VAL A 156 -6.08 -6.25 9.72
C VAL A 156 -7.06 -6.86 10.72
N GLU A 157 -7.22 -6.25 11.90
CA GLU A 157 -8.16 -6.71 12.93
C GLU A 157 -9.60 -6.72 12.40
N GLN A 158 -10.03 -5.67 11.69
CA GLN A 158 -11.34 -5.63 11.04
C GLN A 158 -11.51 -6.73 9.98
N ALA A 159 -10.48 -6.95 9.15
CA ALA A 159 -10.49 -8.00 8.14
C ALA A 159 -10.64 -9.39 8.77
N LEU A 160 -9.89 -9.67 9.82
CA LEU A 160 -9.93 -10.94 10.55
C LEU A 160 -11.24 -11.14 11.33
N ALA A 161 -11.87 -10.05 11.78
CA ALA A 161 -13.20 -10.06 12.38
C ALA A 161 -14.34 -10.32 11.37
N GLY A 162 -14.03 -10.46 10.07
CA GLY A 162 -15.02 -10.70 9.02
C GLY A 162 -15.81 -9.47 8.61
N ALA A 163 -15.28 -8.27 8.90
CA ALA A 163 -15.92 -7.03 8.47
C ALA A 163 -16.01 -6.96 6.92
N PRO A 164 -17.09 -6.35 6.38
CA PRO A 164 -17.18 -6.09 4.95
C PRO A 164 -16.06 -5.15 4.50
N SER A 165 -15.80 -5.11 3.19
CA SER A 165 -14.80 -4.22 2.62
C SER A 165 -15.08 -2.76 3.00
N ALA A 166 -14.07 -2.09 3.54
CA ALA A 166 -14.19 -0.70 4.00
C ALA A 166 -12.94 0.11 3.66
N ARG A 167 -13.11 1.43 3.68
CA ARG A 167 -12.04 2.41 3.52
C ARG A 167 -11.59 2.93 4.89
N HIS A 168 -10.27 2.95 5.08
CA HIS A 168 -9.60 3.49 6.26
C HIS A 168 -8.66 4.59 5.80
N ASP A 169 -8.96 5.83 6.19
CA ASP A 169 -8.13 6.99 5.86
C ASP A 169 -7.18 7.27 7.03
N ILE A 170 -5.87 7.20 6.80
CA ILE A 170 -4.83 7.46 7.80
C ILE A 170 -4.11 8.76 7.45
N GLY A 171 -4.24 9.79 8.29
CA GLY A 171 -3.71 11.12 8.00
C GLY A 171 -4.56 11.92 7.01
N HIS A 172 -4.01 13.02 6.51
CA HIS A 172 -4.67 13.91 5.57
C HIS A 172 -3.80 14.21 4.36
N ARG A 173 -4.43 14.54 3.23
CA ARG A 173 -3.72 15.13 2.09
C ARG A 173 -3.19 16.51 2.50
N ARG A 174 -1.97 16.84 2.09
CA ARG A 174 -1.46 18.20 2.30
C ARG A 174 -2.32 19.20 1.51
N PRO A 175 -2.79 20.31 2.12
CA PRO A 175 -3.46 21.36 1.37
C PRO A 175 -2.54 21.85 0.26
N ARG A 176 -2.96 21.70 -1.01
CA ARG A 176 -2.25 22.37 -2.10
C ARG A 176 -2.48 23.85 -1.92
N LEU A 177 -1.44 24.61 -1.58
CA LEU A 177 -1.50 26.06 -1.66
C LEU A 177 -1.88 26.42 -3.09
N SER A 178 -3.09 26.97 -3.25
CA SER A 178 -3.53 27.59 -4.49
C SER A 178 -2.64 28.79 -4.75
N VAL A 179 -1.49 28.60 -5.40
CA VAL A 179 -0.72 29.75 -5.89
C VAL A 179 -1.62 30.47 -6.87
N PRO A 180 -2.04 31.73 -6.59
CA PRO A 180 -2.85 32.47 -7.54
C PRO A 180 -2.02 32.59 -8.82
N ARG A 181 -2.50 32.02 -9.93
CA ARG A 181 -1.86 32.27 -11.22
C ARG A 181 -1.83 33.79 -11.40
N PRO A 182 -0.65 34.41 -11.64
CA PRO A 182 -0.61 35.84 -11.93
C PRO A 182 -1.54 36.10 -13.11
N ARG A 183 -2.56 36.94 -12.89
CA ARG A 183 -3.44 37.41 -13.97
C ARG A 183 -2.57 38.25 -14.90
N VAL A 184 -2.16 37.68 -16.03
CA VAL A 184 -1.56 38.43 -17.13
C VAL A 184 -2.63 39.39 -17.66
N HIS A 185 -2.64 40.63 -17.17
CA HIS A 185 -3.41 41.71 -17.78
C HIS A 185 -2.63 42.23 -18.98
N GLY A 186 -3.38 42.50 -20.05
CA GLY A 186 -2.91 42.69 -21.42
C GLY A 186 -1.78 43.71 -21.61
N ILE A 187 -0.94 43.41 -22.60
CA ILE A 187 -0.36 44.45 -23.45
C ILE A 187 -1.18 44.45 -24.74
N VAL A 188 -2.20 45.30 -24.77
CA VAL A 188 -2.79 45.78 -26.03
C VAL A 188 -1.79 46.78 -26.60
N GLY A 189 -0.87 46.29 -27.43
CA GLY A 189 0.02 47.12 -28.24
C GLY A 189 -0.47 47.13 -29.67
N ALA A 190 -1.38 48.04 -30.00
CA ALA A 190 -1.73 48.34 -31.38
C ALA A 190 -0.50 48.92 -32.10
N LEU A 191 0.04 48.18 -33.07
CA LEU A 191 1.03 48.68 -34.03
C LEU A 191 0.28 49.35 -35.19
N PRO A 192 0.46 50.65 -35.46
CA PRO A 192 -0.08 51.26 -36.68
C PRO A 192 0.75 50.80 -37.89
N ARG A 193 0.08 50.21 -38.88
CA ARG A 193 0.64 49.97 -40.22
C ARG A 193 0.90 51.32 -40.89
N ARG A 194 2.17 51.68 -41.04
CA ARG A 194 2.60 52.78 -41.92
C ARG A 194 2.41 52.35 -43.38
N ALA A 195 1.58 53.08 -44.11
CA ALA A 195 1.47 52.99 -45.56
C ALA A 195 2.72 53.61 -46.21
N PHE A 196 3.30 52.91 -47.18
CA PHE A 196 4.31 53.46 -48.09
C PHE A 196 3.59 54.20 -49.24
N PRO A 197 4.01 55.42 -49.61
CA PRO A 197 3.54 56.06 -50.83
C PRO A 197 4.26 55.47 -52.05
N ALA A 198 3.50 55.27 -53.13
CA ALA A 198 4.00 54.99 -54.46
C ALA A 198 4.58 56.26 -55.10
N ALA A 199 5.75 56.14 -55.73
CA ALA A 199 6.24 57.06 -56.74
C ALA A 199 7.41 56.40 -57.52
N GLY A 200 7.33 56.44 -58.85
CA GLY A 200 8.38 56.04 -59.79
C GLY A 200 7.95 54.98 -60.77
#